data_AF-C3ZZS9-F1
#
_entry.id   AF-C3ZZS9-F1
#
_cell.length_a   1.000
_cell.length_b   1.000
_cell.length_c   1.000
_cell.angle_alpha   90.00
_cell.angle_beta   90.00
_cell.angle_gamma   90.00
#
_symmetry.space_group_name_H-M   'P 1'
#
loop_
_entity.id
_entity.type
_entity.pdbx_description
1 polymer ?
#
loop_
_entity_poly.entity_id
_entity_poly.type
_entity_poly.pdbx_seq_one_letter_code
_entity_poly.pdbx_strand_id
1 'polypeptide(L)'
;DCQVGDGSSYRGTVAVTETGKTCQRWDSQTPHGHRYKPEDYPSAGLEQNYCRNPANSHTELWCYTTDRGSRWERCDVPTCGKV
;
A
#
# COMPACT_ATOMS: atom_id res chain seq x y z
N ASP A 1 -5.74 -13.10 -4.11
CA ASP A 1 -4.38 -12.66 -4.52
C ASP A 1 -3.42 -12.70 -3.34
N CYS A 2 -2.14 -13.00 -3.60
CA CYS A 2 -1.07 -13.08 -2.61
C CYS A 2 0.16 -12.29 -3.09
N GLN A 3 1.04 -11.89 -2.17
CA GLN A 3 2.29 -11.19 -2.48
C GLN A 3 3.44 -12.18 -2.75
N VAL A 4 4.34 -11.81 -3.67
CA VAL A 4 5.58 -12.53 -3.96
C VAL A 4 6.75 -11.59 -3.69
N GLY A 5 7.80 -12.06 -3.02
CA GLY A 5 8.96 -11.23 -2.68
C GLY A 5 8.57 -10.04 -1.80
N ASP A 6 8.94 -8.83 -2.22
CA ASP A 6 8.64 -7.56 -1.54
C ASP A 6 7.25 -6.97 -1.90
N GLY A 7 6.45 -7.69 -2.69
CA GLY A 7 5.12 -7.25 -3.11
C GLY A 7 5.12 -6.13 -4.17
N SER A 8 6.25 -5.70 -4.72
CA SER A 8 6.31 -4.64 -5.75
C SER A 8 5.41 -4.90 -6.97
N SER A 9 5.24 -6.18 -7.34
CA SER A 9 4.37 -6.62 -8.44
C SER A 9 2.92 -6.90 -8.03
N TYR A 10 2.57 -6.79 -6.74
CA TYR A 10 1.22 -7.07 -6.26
C TYR A 10 0.20 -6.11 -6.88
N ARG A 11 -0.89 -6.65 -7.42
CA ARG A 11 -2.00 -5.89 -8.02
C ARG A 11 -3.37 -6.27 -7.45
N GLY A 12 -3.41 -6.92 -6.30
CA GLY A 12 -4.66 -7.17 -5.59
C GLY A 12 -5.26 -5.89 -5.01
N THR A 13 -6.47 -6.03 -4.45
CA THR A 13 -7.33 -4.91 -4.06
C THR A 13 -7.46 -4.73 -2.55
N VAL A 14 -6.57 -5.34 -1.76
CA VAL A 14 -6.55 -5.14 -0.29
C VAL A 14 -6.30 -3.65 -0.02
N ALA A 15 -7.17 -3.05 0.80
CA ALA A 15 -7.24 -1.61 1.06
C ALA A 15 -7.34 -1.30 2.57
N VAL A 16 -6.96 -2.26 3.40
CA VAL A 16 -6.96 -2.17 4.86
C VAL A 16 -5.62 -2.67 5.38
N THR A 17 -5.17 -2.06 6.47
CA THR A 17 -3.91 -2.42 7.15
C THR A 17 -4.10 -3.66 8.01
N GLU A 18 -3.01 -4.22 8.52
CA GLU A 18 -3.06 -5.38 9.43
C GLU A 18 -3.89 -5.16 10.70
N THR A 19 -3.96 -3.92 11.21
CA THR A 19 -4.79 -3.57 12.38
C THR A 19 -6.19 -3.09 11.99
N GLY A 20 -6.56 -3.22 10.71
CA GLY A 20 -7.88 -2.87 10.19
C GLY A 20 -8.08 -1.38 9.88
N LYS A 21 -7.03 -0.57 9.82
CA LYS A 21 -7.17 0.85 9.42
C LYS A 21 -7.44 0.93 7.93
N THR A 22 -8.31 1.86 7.55
CA THR A 22 -8.58 2.14 6.13
C THR A 22 -7.37 2.82 5.50
N CYS A 23 -6.96 2.36 4.32
CA CYS A 23 -5.89 2.99 3.57
C CYS A 23 -6.35 4.34 2.97
N GLN A 24 -5.47 5.33 2.99
CA GLN A 24 -5.59 6.57 2.25
C GLN A 24 -5.32 6.30 0.76
N ARG A 25 -6.07 6.97 -0.12
CA ARG A 25 -5.84 6.88 -1.56
C ARG A 25 -4.48 7.49 -1.94
N TRP A 26 -3.79 6.86 -2.89
CA TRP A 26 -2.48 7.31 -3.35
C TRP A 26 -2.53 8.67 -4.09
N ASP A 27 -3.67 9.03 -4.67
CA ASP A 27 -3.90 10.36 -5.25
C ASP A 27 -4.34 11.42 -4.22
N SER A 28 -4.61 11.02 -2.97
CA SER A 28 -4.93 11.95 -1.89
C SER A 28 -3.67 12.44 -1.18
N GLN A 29 -3.68 13.70 -0.75
CA GLN A 29 -2.63 14.29 0.10
C GLN A 29 -3.12 14.54 1.53
N THR A 30 -4.25 13.94 1.93
CA THR A 30 -4.86 14.09 3.26
C THR A 30 -5.41 12.73 3.73
N PRO A 31 -5.24 12.38 5.03
CA PRO A 31 -4.58 13.13 6.10
C PRO A 31 -3.05 13.26 5.96
N HIS A 32 -2.40 12.41 5.19
CA HIS A 32 -0.94 12.38 5.09
C HIS A 32 -0.47 12.85 3.72
N GLY A 33 0.19 14.00 3.65
CA GLY A 33 0.88 14.44 2.44
C GLY A 33 2.10 13.56 2.14
N HIS A 34 2.31 13.16 0.89
CA HIS A 34 3.38 12.24 0.51
C HIS A 34 3.87 12.38 -0.95
N ARG A 35 5.03 11.77 -1.21
CA ARG A 35 5.69 11.79 -2.53
C ARG A 35 5.21 10.70 -3.49
N TYR A 36 4.61 9.62 -3.00
CA TYR A 36 4.20 8.48 -3.85
C TYR A 36 2.85 8.73 -4.52
N LYS A 37 2.81 9.64 -5.49
CA LYS A 37 1.61 9.90 -6.29
C LYS A 37 1.58 9.00 -7.53
N PRO A 38 0.40 8.60 -8.02
CA PRO A 38 0.29 7.78 -9.23
C PRO A 38 0.95 8.43 -10.45
N GLU A 39 0.87 9.76 -10.54
CA GLU A 39 1.49 10.58 -11.60
C GLU A 39 3.03 10.49 -11.59
N ASP A 40 3.64 10.43 -10.41
CA ASP A 40 5.09 10.36 -10.22
C ASP A 40 5.63 8.91 -10.34
N TYR A 41 4.77 7.90 -10.13
CA TYR A 41 5.12 6.48 -10.13
C TYR A 41 4.11 5.65 -10.98
N PRO A 42 4.01 5.90 -12.30
CA PRO A 42 2.98 5.28 -13.14
C PRO A 42 3.09 3.75 -13.23
N SER A 43 4.29 3.18 -13.08
CA SER A 43 4.53 1.73 -13.10
C SER A 43 4.25 1.03 -11.76
N ALA A 44 4.06 1.78 -10.68
CA ALA A 44 3.85 1.20 -9.35
C ALA A 44 2.42 0.74 -9.08
N GLY A 45 1.48 0.98 -10.01
CA GLY A 45 0.08 0.54 -9.89
C GLY A 45 -0.63 1.13 -8.67
N LEU A 46 -0.34 2.40 -8.36
CA LEU A 46 -0.87 3.16 -7.21
C LEU A 46 -2.35 3.53 -7.41
N GLU A 47 -3.19 2.52 -7.59
CA GLU A 47 -4.61 2.68 -7.85
C GLU A 47 -5.40 2.74 -6.55
N GLN A 48 -6.40 3.63 -6.51
CA GLN A 48 -7.27 3.83 -5.35
C GLN A 48 -6.45 3.96 -4.05
N ASN A 49 -6.76 3.16 -3.05
CA ASN A 49 -6.07 3.06 -1.76
C ASN A 49 -5.52 1.64 -1.53
N TYR A 50 -5.20 0.90 -2.59
CA TYR A 50 -4.74 -0.47 -2.45
C TYR A 50 -3.33 -0.55 -1.88
N CYS A 51 -3.04 -1.60 -1.11
CA CYS A 51 -1.72 -1.85 -0.56
C CYS A 51 -0.69 -2.04 -1.66
N ARG A 52 0.40 -1.28 -1.62
CA ARG A 52 1.46 -1.26 -2.62
C ARG A 52 2.82 -1.08 -1.95
N ASN A 53 3.87 -1.29 -2.73
CA ASN A 53 5.23 -1.01 -2.31
C ASN A 53 5.95 -0.22 -3.42
N PRO A 54 5.68 1.09 -3.56
CA PRO A 54 6.28 1.89 -4.61
C PRO A 54 7.79 2.03 -4.44
N ALA A 55 8.53 1.86 -5.53
CA ALA A 55 9.99 2.04 -5.59
C ALA A 55 10.76 1.25 -4.51
N ASN A 56 10.27 0.05 -4.16
CA ASN A 56 10.84 -0.84 -3.14
C ASN A 56 11.09 -0.10 -1.82
N SER A 57 10.18 0.82 -1.48
CA SER A 57 10.25 1.67 -0.30
C SER A 57 10.31 0.89 1.02
N HIS A 58 9.71 -0.30 1.05
CA HIS A 58 9.63 -1.18 2.20
C HIS A 58 9.90 -2.63 1.78
N THR A 59 9.94 -3.55 2.75
CA THR A 59 10.10 -4.99 2.51
C THR A 59 8.77 -5.72 2.29
N GLU A 60 7.65 -5.06 2.58
CA GLU A 60 6.30 -5.62 2.50
C GLU A 60 5.33 -4.59 1.91
N LEU A 61 4.13 -5.04 1.55
CA LEU A 61 3.04 -4.17 1.13
C LEU A 61 2.56 -3.27 2.27
N TRP A 62 2.29 -2.02 1.94
CA TRP A 62 1.84 -1.02 2.91
C TRP A 62 0.91 -0.02 2.24
N CYS A 63 0.30 0.84 3.06
CA CYS A 63 -0.42 2.01 2.58
C CYS A 63 -0.29 3.16 3.59
N TYR A 64 -0.50 4.40 3.14
CA TYR A 64 -0.85 5.48 4.06
C TYR A 64 -2.21 5.18 4.68
N THR A 65 -2.46 5.57 5.92
CA THR A 65 -3.76 5.30 6.58
C THR A 65 -4.64 6.55 6.62
N THR A 66 -5.94 6.39 6.82
CA THR A 66 -6.83 7.54 7.08
C THR A 66 -6.78 8.02 8.54
N ASP A 67 -6.03 7.34 9.41
CA ASP A 67 -5.83 7.73 10.80
C ASP A 67 -4.70 8.75 10.92
N ARG A 68 -4.97 9.90 11.54
CA ARG A 68 -3.99 10.98 11.76
C ARG A 68 -2.85 10.57 12.69
N GLY A 69 -3.07 9.62 13.60
CA GLY A 69 -2.07 9.10 14.53
C GLY A 69 -1.16 8.03 13.92
N SER A 70 -1.51 7.46 12.77
CA SER A 70 -0.76 6.39 12.11
C SER A 70 -0.54 6.75 10.65
N ARG A 71 0.62 7.34 10.35
CA ARG A 71 0.91 7.85 8.99
C ARG A 71 0.77 6.77 7.92
N TRP A 72 1.38 5.63 8.16
CA TRP A 72 1.34 4.47 7.28
C TRP A 72 1.37 3.22 8.14
N GLU A 73 0.98 2.10 7.56
CA GLU A 73 1.05 0.80 8.21
C GLU A 73 1.15 -0.30 7.14
N ARG A 74 1.72 -1.44 7.53
CA ARG A 74 1.77 -2.61 6.66
C ARG A 74 0.38 -3.21 6.45
N CYS A 75 0.22 -3.91 5.33
CA CYS A 75 -0.99 -4.64 5.02
C CYS A 75 -0.80 -6.13 5.25
N ASP A 76 -1.83 -6.78 5.79
CA ASP A 76 -1.83 -8.23 5.96
C ASP A 76 -2.28 -8.90 4.64
N VAL A 77 -1.32 -9.06 3.73
CA VAL A 77 -1.51 -9.78 2.46
C VAL A 77 -0.75 -11.10 2.53
N PRO A 78 -1.40 -12.25 2.28
CA PRO A 78 -0.73 -13.55 2.37
C PRO A 78 0.40 -13.66 1.34
N THR A 79 1.50 -14.33 1.69
CA THR A 79 2.60 -14.63 0.74
C THR A 79 2.25 -15.85 -0.11
N CYS A 80 2.45 -15.79 -1.42
CA CYS A 80 2.17 -16.94 -2.29
C CYS A 80 3.05 -18.14 -1.90
N GLY A 81 2.44 -19.33 -1.81
CA GLY A 81 3.14 -20.57 -1.45
C GLY A 81 3.44 -20.73 0.04
N LYS A 82 2.98 -19.80 0.90
CA LYS A 82 2.91 -19.98 2.34
C LYS A 82 1.44 -19.95 2.77
N VAL A 83 0.83 -21.13 2.85
CA VAL A 83 -0.48 -21.36 3.49
C VAL A 83 -0.26 -22.40 4.57
#